data_AF-A0A401UU06-F1
#
_entry.id   AF-A0A401UU06-F1
#
_cell.length_a   1.000
_cell.length_b   1.000
_cell.length_c   1.000
_cell.angle_alpha   90.00
_cell.angle_beta   90.00
_cell.angle_gamma   90.00
#
_symmetry.space_group_name_H-M   'P 1'
#
loop_
_entity.id
_entity.type
_entity.pdbx_description
1 polymer ?
#
loop_
_entity_poly.entity_id
_entity_poly.type
_entity_poly.pdbx_seq_one_letter_code
_entity_poly.pdbx_strand_id
1 'polypeptide(L)'
;MLNRLLEMDTFENYFTYEIKARKLDLNFTSEYESKLLKNEKVNHLAWVLTNTSVLRIFNSVGQVIWKKEELKYEFLLDRFNIRARVERKGYIVKILEIISLNKKRINAEEINVYHPSLEESVSSNDTKKRKIVSNNAKGYRELESNADGSTKESDEISTFMINHEYERVPKLNKKKSGRKIIRNNEDKNTKTYILESNNLRTTADTGGENIIKGLEFISLENVEVHGQLEEFVEILMLLRKRYYIKSVDIIIGELQESRNGKRFSRLSDGISKRKYAIGKITMIDGRECSLIEVEREGRALSMLLIKSNDFVHWKKIYSILLLGLVNESGKWSNGEIDKIEKQGILVFRKKHISKSIFVREGKIYYNL
;
A
#
# COMPACT_ATOMS: atom_id res chain seq x y z
N MET A 1 -0.48 9.82 -3.31
CA MET A 1 -1.15 10.13 -2.02
C MET A 1 -2.34 11.08 -2.15
N LEU A 2 -2.25 12.21 -2.88
CA LEU A 2 -3.41 13.11 -3.09
C LEU A 2 -4.64 12.46 -3.76
N ASN A 3 -4.45 11.37 -4.51
CA ASN A 3 -5.54 10.63 -5.14
C ASN A 3 -6.29 9.70 -4.17
N ARG A 4 -5.86 9.60 -2.90
CA ARG A 4 -6.52 8.80 -1.86
C ARG A 4 -7.32 9.69 -0.88
N LEU A 5 -7.80 10.84 -1.37
CA LEU A 5 -8.61 11.85 -0.66
C LEU A 5 -9.82 11.26 0.10
N LEU A 6 -10.27 10.07 -0.30
CA LEU A 6 -11.42 9.35 0.26
C LEU A 6 -11.05 8.38 1.40
N GLU A 7 -9.77 8.05 1.58
CA GLU A 7 -9.34 7.13 2.63
C GLU A 7 -9.07 7.92 3.92
N MET A 8 -10.09 8.03 4.79
CA MET A 8 -9.97 8.61 6.13
C MET A 8 -8.93 7.84 6.97
N ASP A 9 -8.05 8.57 7.67
CA ASP A 9 -7.01 8.07 8.58
C ASP A 9 -5.79 7.38 7.94
N THR A 10 -5.33 7.85 6.77
CA THR A 10 -4.21 7.21 6.06
C THR A 10 -2.84 7.87 6.21
N PHE A 11 -2.75 9.13 6.65
CA PHE A 11 -1.44 9.81 6.68
C PHE A 11 -0.43 9.14 7.60
N GLU A 12 -0.81 8.80 8.83
CA GLU A 12 0.08 8.14 9.81
C GLU A 12 0.64 6.80 9.32
N ASN A 13 -0.07 6.11 8.42
CA ASN A 13 0.37 4.84 7.83
C ASN A 13 1.47 5.02 6.78
N TYR A 14 1.64 6.24 6.27
CA TYR A 14 2.62 6.55 5.22
C TYR A 14 3.72 7.50 5.68
N PHE A 15 3.39 8.41 6.61
CA PHE A 15 4.34 9.33 7.19
C PHE A 15 3.81 9.97 8.47
N THR A 16 4.73 10.37 9.33
CA THR A 16 4.47 11.32 10.41
C THR A 16 5.17 12.63 10.08
N TYR A 17 4.66 13.74 10.62
CA TYR A 17 5.28 15.04 10.41
C TYR A 17 5.32 15.86 11.68
N GLU A 18 6.34 16.69 11.80
CA GLU A 18 6.49 17.65 12.88
C GLU A 18 6.88 19.02 12.30
N ILE A 19 6.25 20.08 12.82
CA ILE A 19 6.56 21.45 12.43
C ILE A 19 7.17 22.16 13.64
N LYS A 20 8.47 22.47 13.55
CA LYS A 20 9.23 23.17 14.60
C LYS A 20 9.99 24.35 14.00
N ALA A 21 9.81 25.55 14.55
CA ALA A 21 10.59 26.74 14.19
C ALA A 21 10.77 26.96 12.67
N ARG A 22 9.67 26.89 11.90
CA ARG A 22 9.64 26.98 10.41
C ARG A 22 10.36 25.86 9.67
N LYS A 23 10.67 24.75 10.33
CA LYS A 23 11.15 23.51 9.72
C LYS A 23 10.05 22.47 9.74
N LEU A 24 9.92 21.74 8.63
CA LEU A 24 9.01 20.62 8.49
C LEU A 24 9.83 19.34 8.40
N ASP A 25 9.70 18.48 9.41
CA ASP A 25 10.30 17.15 9.41
C ASP A 25 9.25 16.14 8.94
N LEU A 26 9.55 15.41 7.86
CA LEU A 26 8.69 14.39 7.26
C LEU A 26 9.35 13.02 7.43
N ASN A 27 8.77 12.19 8.28
CA ASN A 27 9.22 10.82 8.52
C ASN A 27 8.31 9.85 7.78
N PHE A 28 8.71 9.46 6.57
CA PHE A 28 7.99 8.49 5.77
C PHE A 28 8.24 7.07 6.26
N THR A 29 7.21 6.25 6.21
CA THR A 29 7.28 4.82 6.52
C THR A 29 7.67 4.03 5.26
N SER A 30 7.99 2.74 5.43
CA SER A 30 8.32 1.84 4.32
C SER A 30 7.16 1.58 3.35
N GLU A 31 5.93 1.87 3.77
CA GLU A 31 4.72 1.80 2.97
C GLU A 31 4.66 2.91 1.90
N TYR A 32 5.47 3.97 2.03
CA TYR A 32 5.54 5.03 1.03
C TYR A 32 6.55 4.69 -0.07
N GLU A 33 6.13 4.73 -1.33
CA GLU A 33 7.04 4.38 -2.42
C GLU A 33 8.15 5.44 -2.60
N SER A 34 9.41 5.00 -2.56
CA SER A 34 10.58 5.89 -2.66
C SER A 34 10.64 6.69 -3.97
N LYS A 35 10.13 6.14 -5.07
CA LYS A 35 10.00 6.83 -6.37
C LYS A 35 9.09 8.07 -6.31
N LEU A 36 8.18 8.14 -5.33
CA LEU A 36 7.27 9.26 -5.11
C LEU A 36 7.88 10.37 -4.22
N LEU A 37 9.13 10.20 -3.75
CA LEU A 37 9.89 11.23 -3.01
C LEU A 37 10.54 12.28 -3.96
N LYS A 38 9.89 12.55 -5.10
CA LYS A 38 10.28 13.63 -6.03
C LYS A 38 10.05 14.99 -5.36
N ASN A 39 10.95 15.94 -5.58
CA ASN A 39 10.93 17.24 -4.90
C ASN A 39 9.59 17.97 -5.10
N GLU A 40 9.02 17.92 -6.30
CA GLU A 40 7.72 18.54 -6.62
C GLU A 40 6.57 17.98 -5.78
N LYS A 41 6.55 16.65 -5.60
CA LYS A 41 5.52 15.96 -4.81
C LYS A 41 5.70 16.27 -3.32
N VAL A 42 6.93 16.30 -2.83
CA VAL A 42 7.25 16.69 -1.44
C VAL A 42 6.84 18.15 -1.18
N ASN A 43 7.15 19.06 -2.11
CA ASN A 43 6.75 20.47 -2.00
C ASN A 43 5.22 20.62 -1.98
N HIS A 44 4.51 19.85 -2.81
CA HIS A 44 3.05 19.86 -2.79
C HIS A 44 2.51 19.35 -1.45
N LEU A 45 3.05 18.24 -0.93
CA LEU A 45 2.65 17.71 0.37
C LEU A 45 2.94 18.72 1.49
N ALA A 46 4.14 19.32 1.50
CA ALA A 46 4.51 20.34 2.47
C ALA A 46 3.58 21.56 2.40
N TRP A 47 3.14 21.96 1.21
CA TRP A 47 2.15 23.02 1.06
C TRP A 47 0.82 22.67 1.73
N VAL A 48 0.33 21.44 1.56
CA VAL A 48 -0.90 20.99 2.22
C VAL A 48 -0.73 20.98 3.75
N LEU A 49 0.36 20.42 4.26
CA LEU A 49 0.60 20.24 5.70
C LEU A 49 0.85 21.57 6.44
N THR A 50 1.54 22.52 5.80
CA THR A 50 1.90 23.80 6.43
C THR A 50 0.80 24.86 6.31
N ASN A 51 -0.28 24.59 5.57
CA ASN A 51 -1.43 25.48 5.45
C ASN A 51 -2.66 24.85 6.11
N THR A 52 -3.01 25.32 7.30
CA THR A 52 -4.12 24.77 8.11
C THR A 52 -5.45 24.79 7.38
N SER A 53 -5.76 25.85 6.61
CA SER A 53 -6.98 25.91 5.79
C SER A 53 -7.01 24.84 4.70
N VAL A 54 -5.89 24.63 3.99
CA VAL A 54 -5.79 23.60 2.94
C VAL A 54 -5.93 22.21 3.55
N LEU A 55 -5.25 21.97 4.67
CA LEU A 55 -5.34 20.71 5.38
C LEU A 55 -6.75 20.43 5.88
N ARG A 56 -7.46 21.46 6.38
CA ARG A 56 -8.87 21.35 6.79
C ARG A 56 -9.78 21.04 5.61
N ILE A 57 -9.62 21.72 4.47
CA ILE A 57 -10.37 21.41 3.23
C ILE A 57 -10.11 19.95 2.85
N PHE A 58 -8.84 19.55 2.76
CA PHE A 58 -8.45 18.19 2.40
C PHE A 58 -9.09 17.14 3.30
N ASN A 59 -9.02 17.32 4.63
CA ASN A 59 -9.61 16.40 5.60
C ASN A 59 -11.15 16.42 5.56
N SER A 60 -11.76 17.57 5.27
CA SER A 60 -13.22 17.70 5.20
C SER A 60 -13.81 16.98 4.01
N VAL A 61 -13.12 16.95 2.86
CA VAL A 61 -13.64 16.29 1.65
C VAL A 61 -13.86 14.80 1.89
N GLY A 62 -12.87 14.11 2.49
CA GLY A 62 -13.01 12.70 2.85
C GLY A 62 -14.18 12.46 3.83
N GLN A 63 -14.34 13.33 4.83
CA GLN A 63 -15.42 13.25 5.81
C GLN A 63 -16.81 13.48 5.22
N VAL A 64 -16.97 14.44 4.31
CA VAL A 64 -18.27 14.79 3.75
C VAL A 64 -18.73 13.73 2.77
N ILE A 65 -17.84 13.24 1.91
CA ILE A 65 -18.18 12.14 0.99
C ILE A 65 -18.59 10.90 1.78
N TRP A 66 -17.88 10.59 2.87
CA TRP A 66 -18.22 9.48 3.74
C TRP A 66 -19.60 9.61 4.40
N LYS A 67 -19.98 10.82 4.84
CA LYS A 67 -21.20 11.04 5.63
C LYS A 67 -22.45 11.32 4.78
N LYS A 68 -22.27 11.93 3.61
CA LYS A 68 -23.38 12.50 2.83
C LYS A 68 -23.44 11.97 1.39
N GLU A 69 -22.49 11.15 0.96
CA GLU A 69 -22.36 10.64 -0.41
C GLU A 69 -22.29 11.74 -1.50
N GLU A 70 -22.06 13.00 -1.10
CA GLU A 70 -21.97 14.16 -1.96
C GLU A 70 -20.62 14.86 -1.77
N LEU A 71 -19.97 15.29 -2.86
CA LEU A 71 -18.78 16.13 -2.80
C LEU A 71 -19.18 17.58 -2.48
N LYS A 72 -19.34 17.88 -1.19
CA LYS A 72 -19.54 19.25 -0.69
C LYS A 72 -18.41 19.59 0.26
N TYR A 73 -17.77 20.73 0.05
CA TYR A 73 -16.73 21.24 0.96
C TYR A 73 -16.76 22.76 0.97
N GLU A 74 -16.39 23.33 2.11
CA GLU A 74 -16.20 24.77 2.24
C GLU A 74 -14.82 25.13 1.69
N PHE A 75 -14.76 26.10 0.79
CA PHE A 75 -13.51 26.59 0.26
C PHE A 75 -12.91 27.63 1.23
N LEU A 76 -11.97 27.19 2.06
CA LEU A 76 -11.38 27.98 3.16
C LEU A 76 -10.10 28.76 2.79
N LEU A 77 -9.80 28.91 1.50
CA LEU A 77 -8.57 29.55 1.04
C LEU A 77 -8.77 31.06 0.80
N ASP A 78 -8.25 31.88 1.72
CA ASP A 78 -8.38 33.35 1.65
C ASP A 78 -7.52 33.99 0.55
N ARG A 79 -6.39 33.36 0.21
CA ARG A 79 -5.48 33.80 -0.85
C ARG A 79 -5.32 32.68 -1.85
N PHE A 80 -6.02 32.82 -2.97
CA PHE A 80 -6.02 31.85 -4.05
C PHE A 80 -5.76 32.57 -5.37
N ASN A 81 -4.74 32.11 -6.11
CA ASN A 81 -4.42 32.64 -7.43
C ASN A 81 -4.35 31.48 -8.42
N ILE A 82 -5.11 31.59 -9.50
CA ILE A 82 -5.14 30.58 -10.56
C ILE A 82 -4.93 31.22 -11.92
N ARG A 83 -4.31 30.45 -12.82
CA ARG A 83 -4.40 30.66 -14.26
C ARG A 83 -5.46 29.71 -14.79
N ALA A 84 -6.41 30.21 -15.55
CA ALA A 84 -7.53 29.43 -16.05
C ALA A 84 -7.90 29.83 -17.48
N ARG A 85 -8.42 28.88 -18.27
CA ARG A 85 -9.14 29.17 -19.51
C ARG A 85 -10.53 29.67 -19.13
N VAL A 86 -10.93 30.81 -19.68
CA VAL A 86 -12.20 31.46 -19.34
C VAL A 86 -12.98 31.83 -20.58
N GLU A 87 -14.30 31.74 -20.48
CA GLU A 87 -15.25 32.31 -21.44
C GLU A 87 -15.83 33.58 -20.82
N ARG A 88 -15.70 34.71 -21.52
CA ARG A 88 -16.26 35.99 -21.06
C ARG A 88 -17.60 36.25 -21.75
N LYS A 89 -18.64 36.52 -20.95
CA LYS A 89 -19.93 37.03 -21.43
C LYS A 89 -20.26 38.31 -20.67
N GLY A 90 -19.90 39.44 -21.26
CA GLY A 90 -20.01 40.75 -20.60
C GLY A 90 -19.15 40.82 -19.34
N TYR A 91 -19.79 41.12 -18.21
CA TYR A 91 -19.14 41.20 -16.88
C TYR A 91 -18.97 39.84 -16.19
N ILE A 92 -19.55 38.77 -16.73
CA ILE A 92 -19.45 37.44 -16.15
C ILE A 92 -18.28 36.70 -16.79
N VAL A 93 -17.36 36.24 -15.95
CA VAL A 93 -16.25 35.38 -16.35
C VAL A 93 -16.58 33.95 -15.93
N LYS A 94 -16.83 33.08 -16.91
CA LYS A 94 -17.01 31.65 -16.67
C LYS A 94 -15.65 30.96 -16.78
N ILE A 95 -15.23 30.27 -15.72
CA ILE A 95 -14.02 29.46 -15.72
C ILE A 95 -14.35 28.12 -16.39
N LEU A 96 -13.63 27.79 -17.47
CA LEU A 96 -13.77 26.53 -18.19
C LEU A 96 -12.80 25.48 -17.65
N GLU A 97 -11.55 25.87 -17.39
CA GLU A 97 -10.49 24.95 -16.98
C GLU A 97 -9.44 25.69 -16.14
N ILE A 98 -8.99 25.10 -15.03
CA ILE A 98 -7.88 25.62 -14.23
C ILE A 98 -6.57 24.99 -14.76
N ILE A 99 -5.67 25.84 -15.26
CA ILE A 99 -4.39 25.43 -15.85
C ILE A 99 -3.29 25.39 -14.78
N SER A 100 -3.27 26.37 -13.87
CA SER A 100 -2.25 26.43 -12.82
C SER A 100 -2.76 27.07 -11.54
N LEU A 101 -2.19 26.63 -10.42
CA LEU A 101 -2.25 27.33 -9.14
C LEU A 101 -0.95 28.09 -8.95
N ASN A 102 -1.05 29.41 -8.85
CA ASN A 102 0.10 30.28 -8.70
C ASN A 102 0.21 30.78 -7.27
N LYS A 103 1.40 31.29 -6.94
CA LYS A 103 1.66 31.93 -5.65
C LYS A 103 1.37 31.01 -4.45
N LYS A 104 1.65 29.71 -4.59
CA LYS A 104 1.55 28.78 -3.46
C LYS A 104 2.66 29.12 -2.45
N ARG A 105 2.28 29.39 -1.21
CA ARG A 105 3.22 29.64 -0.12
C ARG A 105 3.31 28.43 0.80
N ILE A 106 4.52 27.86 0.91
CA ILE A 106 4.82 26.81 1.92
C ILE A 106 5.26 27.54 3.18
N ASN A 107 4.59 27.28 4.31
CA ASN A 107 4.90 27.96 5.59
C ASN A 107 6.02 27.23 6.35
N ALA A 108 7.08 26.86 5.63
CA ALA A 108 8.32 26.29 6.14
C ALA A 108 9.49 26.79 5.28
N GLU A 109 10.64 27.01 5.89
CA GLU A 109 11.88 27.42 5.22
C GLU A 109 12.74 26.21 4.84
N GLU A 110 12.70 25.17 5.67
CA GLU A 110 13.42 23.90 5.46
C GLU A 110 12.47 22.72 5.58
N ILE A 111 12.63 21.73 4.70
CA ILE A 111 11.95 20.45 4.75
C ILE A 111 12.98 19.35 4.88
N ASN A 112 12.95 18.59 5.98
CA ASN A 112 13.77 17.40 6.13
C ASN A 112 12.93 16.16 5.80
N VAL A 113 13.45 15.32 4.92
CA VAL A 113 12.78 14.10 4.45
C VAL A 113 13.56 12.89 4.92
N TYR A 114 12.89 12.02 5.68
CA TYR A 114 13.41 10.75 6.17
C TYR A 114 12.59 9.63 5.55
N HIS A 115 13.27 8.61 5.02
CA HIS A 115 12.62 7.43 4.45
C HIS A 115 13.57 6.22 4.54
N PRO A 116 13.08 5.01 4.87
CA PRO A 116 13.92 3.82 5.04
C PRO A 116 14.80 3.47 3.84
N SER A 117 14.36 3.79 2.61
CA SER A 117 15.15 3.51 1.40
C SER A 117 16.28 4.51 1.13
N LEU A 118 16.39 5.59 1.89
CA LEU A 118 17.43 6.60 1.70
C LEU A 118 18.69 6.14 2.44
N GLU A 119 19.41 5.19 1.86
CA GLU A 119 20.65 4.64 2.45
C GLU A 119 21.91 5.31 1.87
N GLU A 120 22.98 5.35 2.66
CA GLU A 120 24.32 5.72 2.17
C GLU A 120 25.00 4.52 1.51
N SER A 121 25.36 4.63 0.23
CA SER A 121 26.15 3.63 -0.46
C SER A 121 27.60 3.67 0.00
N VAL A 122 28.08 2.58 0.57
CA VAL A 122 29.49 2.38 0.94
C VAL A 122 30.06 1.28 0.05
N SER A 123 31.09 1.59 -0.72
CA SER A 123 31.83 0.59 -1.50
C SER A 123 32.63 -0.31 -0.58
N SER A 124 32.46 -1.63 -0.71
CA SER A 124 33.29 -2.64 -0.05
C SER A 124 34.15 -3.36 -1.08
N ASN A 125 35.37 -3.73 -0.68
CA ASN A 125 36.28 -4.57 -1.44
C ASN A 125 35.90 -6.06 -1.40
N ASP A 126 34.87 -6.42 -0.63
CA ASP A 126 34.33 -7.79 -0.61
C ASP A 126 33.83 -8.23 -1.99
N THR A 127 33.87 -9.53 -2.22
CA THR A 127 33.47 -10.14 -3.49
C THR A 127 31.94 -10.19 -3.64
N LYS A 128 31.46 -10.04 -4.88
CA LYS A 128 30.03 -10.11 -5.24
C LYS A 128 29.48 -11.46 -4.78
N LYS A 129 28.31 -11.45 -4.15
CA LYS A 129 27.65 -12.70 -3.71
C LYS A 129 27.06 -13.49 -4.88
N ARG A 130 26.74 -12.84 -6.00
CA ARG A 130 26.13 -13.44 -7.19
C ARG A 130 26.45 -12.65 -8.47
N LYS A 131 26.52 -13.35 -9.60
CA LYS A 131 26.60 -12.82 -10.97
C LYS A 131 25.48 -13.44 -11.80
N ILE A 132 24.82 -12.66 -12.64
CA ILE A 132 23.76 -13.14 -13.54
C ILE A 132 24.25 -12.93 -14.98
N VAL A 133 24.15 -13.97 -15.81
CA VAL A 133 24.58 -13.97 -17.20
C VAL A 133 23.37 -14.28 -18.08
N SER A 134 23.02 -13.38 -19.00
CA SER A 134 21.93 -13.58 -19.97
C SER A 134 22.45 -14.26 -21.23
N ASN A 135 21.79 -15.34 -21.67
CA ASN A 135 22.21 -16.07 -22.86
C ASN A 135 21.44 -15.61 -24.10
N ASN A 136 21.66 -14.35 -24.52
CA ASN A 136 21.21 -13.88 -25.83
C ASN A 136 22.42 -13.77 -26.77
N ALA A 137 22.27 -14.37 -27.95
CA ALA A 137 23.33 -14.60 -28.91
C ALA A 137 24.14 -13.32 -29.23
N LYS A 138 25.46 -13.49 -29.21
CA LYS A 138 26.53 -12.54 -29.55
C LYS A 138 26.74 -11.37 -28.57
N GLY A 139 27.65 -11.63 -27.64
CA GLY A 139 28.40 -10.61 -26.91
C GLY A 139 28.20 -10.73 -25.41
N TYR A 140 29.31 -10.85 -24.68
CA TYR A 140 29.36 -10.66 -23.23
C TYR A 140 28.88 -9.23 -22.92
N ARG A 141 27.57 -9.04 -22.72
CA ARG A 141 27.07 -7.82 -22.09
C ARG A 141 27.16 -8.03 -20.59
N GLU A 142 28.20 -7.45 -20.00
CA GLU A 142 28.16 -7.15 -18.57
C GLU A 142 26.97 -6.21 -18.35
N LEU A 143 25.99 -6.67 -17.57
CA LEU A 143 24.95 -5.79 -17.07
C LEU A 143 25.65 -4.84 -16.08
N GLU A 144 26.03 -3.66 -16.57
CA GLU A 144 26.42 -2.56 -15.69
C GLU A 144 25.27 -2.34 -14.70
N SER A 145 25.59 -2.25 -13.41
CA SER A 145 24.61 -1.93 -12.36
C SER A 145 23.92 -0.56 -12.55
N ASN A 146 24.34 0.19 -13.56
CA ASN A 146 23.86 1.52 -13.92
C ASN A 146 22.83 1.48 -15.07
N ALA A 147 22.70 0.35 -15.77
CA ALA A 147 21.69 0.16 -16.82
C ALA A 147 20.39 -0.35 -16.17
N ASP A 148 19.60 0.59 -15.65
CA ASP A 148 18.23 0.41 -15.19
C ASP A 148 17.35 -0.01 -16.38
N GLY A 149 17.36 -1.32 -16.67
CA GLY A 149 16.55 -1.96 -17.70
C GLY A 149 15.09 -2.13 -17.29
N SER A 150 14.61 -1.44 -16.24
CA SER A 150 13.18 -1.38 -15.98
C SER A 150 12.51 -0.61 -17.11
N THR A 151 11.68 -1.27 -17.90
CA THR A 151 10.61 -0.57 -18.59
C THR A 151 9.75 0.07 -17.51
N LYS A 152 9.98 1.37 -17.29
CA LYS A 152 9.35 2.26 -16.29
C LYS A 152 7.86 2.46 -16.56
N GLU A 153 7.09 1.39 -16.69
CA GLU A 153 5.64 1.49 -16.63
C GLU A 153 5.23 1.47 -15.16
N SER A 154 5.45 2.62 -14.52
CA SER A 154 4.73 2.92 -13.30
C SER A 154 3.27 3.17 -13.65
N ASP A 155 2.34 2.60 -12.87
CA ASP A 155 0.96 3.09 -12.74
C ASP A 155 0.92 4.50 -12.08
N GLU A 156 1.87 5.38 -12.41
CA GLU A 156 1.75 6.81 -12.16
C GLU A 156 0.63 7.31 -13.07
N ILE A 157 -0.60 7.37 -12.55
CA ILE A 157 -1.66 8.15 -13.18
C ILE A 157 -1.09 9.54 -13.40
N SER A 158 -0.98 9.97 -14.66
CA SER A 158 -0.54 11.30 -15.05
C SER A 158 -1.42 12.34 -14.33
N THR A 159 -0.94 12.80 -13.18
CA THR A 159 -1.75 13.56 -12.21
C THR A 159 -1.54 15.05 -12.32
N PHE A 160 -0.65 15.49 -13.21
CA PHE A 160 -0.35 16.90 -13.42
C PHE A 160 -1.09 17.41 -14.65
N MET A 161 -2.43 17.46 -14.59
CA MET A 161 -3.17 18.35 -15.49
C MET A 161 -3.05 19.82 -15.05
N ILE A 162 -2.68 20.08 -13.79
CA ILE A 162 -2.61 21.42 -13.20
C ILE A 162 -1.18 21.73 -12.74
N ASN A 163 -0.61 22.83 -13.24
CA ASN A 163 0.73 23.29 -12.86
C ASN A 163 0.71 23.95 -11.48
N HIS A 164 1.77 23.73 -10.69
CA HIS A 164 1.91 24.31 -9.35
C HIS A 164 3.12 25.26 -9.29
N GLU A 165 2.86 26.55 -9.14
CA GLU A 165 3.90 27.58 -8.99
C GLU A 165 3.96 28.06 -7.53
N TYR A 166 5.15 28.05 -6.95
CA TYR A 166 5.39 28.43 -5.55
C TYR A 166 6.05 29.82 -5.48
N GLU A 167 5.66 30.65 -4.50
CA GLU A 167 6.31 31.96 -4.27
C GLU A 167 7.77 31.80 -3.83
N ARG A 168 8.01 30.80 -2.98
CA ARG A 168 9.33 30.42 -2.49
C ARG A 168 9.38 28.91 -2.35
N VAL A 169 10.40 28.30 -2.94
CA VAL A 169 10.67 26.87 -2.76
C VAL A 169 11.55 26.70 -1.51
N PRO A 170 11.11 25.92 -0.51
CA PRO A 170 11.90 25.65 0.69
C PRO A 170 13.12 24.78 0.40
N LYS A 171 14.13 24.84 1.28
CA LYS A 171 15.32 23.99 1.16
C LYS A 171 14.97 22.57 1.55
N LEU A 172 15.09 21.63 0.62
CA LEU A 172 14.75 20.22 0.84
C LEU A 172 16.02 19.42 1.16
N ASN A 173 16.06 18.82 2.34
CA ASN A 173 17.17 17.98 2.79
C ASN A 173 16.69 16.52 2.92
N LYS A 174 17.19 15.63 2.07
CA LYS A 174 16.94 14.18 2.22
C LYS A 174 17.97 13.61 3.18
N LYS A 175 17.53 13.24 4.37
CA LYS A 175 18.39 12.66 5.41
C LYS A 175 18.49 11.17 5.16
N LYS A 176 19.70 10.71 4.89
CA LYS A 176 19.99 9.30 4.69
C LYS A 176 20.08 8.60 6.05
N SER A 177 19.49 7.43 6.16
CA SER A 177 19.51 6.57 7.34
C SER A 177 19.78 5.14 6.87
N GLY A 178 20.87 4.54 7.32
CA GLY A 178 21.29 3.20 6.89
C GLY A 178 22.49 3.18 5.92
N ARG A 179 23.15 2.03 5.80
CA ARG A 179 24.32 1.82 4.94
C ARG A 179 24.06 0.69 3.94
N LYS A 180 24.13 0.99 2.66
CA LYS A 180 24.08 0.03 1.56
C LYS A 180 25.49 -0.35 1.15
N ILE A 181 25.88 -1.61 1.35
CA ILE A 181 27.20 -2.08 0.91
C ILE A 181 27.15 -2.47 -0.57
N ILE A 182 27.94 -1.79 -1.39
CA ILE A 182 28.12 -2.11 -2.82
C ILE A 182 29.42 -2.92 -2.95
N ARG A 183 29.34 -4.12 -3.53
CA ARG A 183 30.48 -5.03 -3.74
C ARG A 183 30.81 -5.10 -5.23
N ASN A 184 32.04 -4.75 -5.62
CA ASN A 184 32.42 -4.64 -7.03
C ASN A 184 33.31 -5.80 -7.52
N ASN A 185 34.01 -6.50 -6.62
CA ASN A 185 35.00 -7.51 -6.98
C ASN A 185 34.37 -8.89 -7.23
N GLU A 186 34.93 -9.70 -8.12
CA GLU A 186 34.45 -11.06 -8.41
C GLU A 186 35.52 -12.10 -8.02
N ASP A 187 35.11 -13.26 -7.52
CA ASP A 187 35.99 -14.37 -7.14
C ASP A 187 35.41 -15.73 -7.54
N LYS A 188 36.15 -16.80 -7.24
CA LYS A 188 35.74 -18.19 -7.49
C LYS A 188 34.48 -18.61 -6.70
N ASN A 189 34.12 -17.87 -5.64
CA ASN A 189 32.97 -18.15 -4.78
C ASN A 189 31.71 -17.36 -5.20
N THR A 190 31.83 -16.46 -6.18
CA THR A 190 30.73 -15.67 -6.73
C THR A 190 29.80 -16.60 -7.53
N LYS A 191 28.58 -16.84 -7.03
CA LYS A 191 27.62 -17.75 -7.69
C LYS A 191 27.11 -17.18 -9.01
N THR A 192 27.34 -17.89 -10.11
CA THR A 192 26.88 -17.50 -11.46
C THR A 192 25.54 -18.14 -11.78
N TYR A 193 24.55 -17.33 -12.15
CA TYR A 193 23.23 -17.78 -12.60
C TYR A 193 23.05 -17.47 -14.09
N ILE A 194 22.66 -18.48 -14.87
CA ILE A 194 22.41 -18.35 -16.31
C ILE A 194 20.90 -18.21 -16.50
N LEU A 195 20.46 -17.13 -17.16
CA LEU A 195 19.07 -16.93 -17.52
C LEU A 195 18.82 -17.50 -18.93
N GLU A 196 18.05 -18.58 -19.01
CA GLU A 196 17.51 -19.10 -20.26
C GLU A 196 16.23 -18.31 -20.62
N SER A 197 16.32 -17.50 -21.68
CA SER A 197 15.20 -16.70 -22.14
C SER A 197 14.40 -17.44 -23.20
N ASN A 198 13.24 -17.96 -22.80
CA ASN A 198 12.04 -17.97 -23.63
C ASN A 198 10.87 -17.61 -22.71
N ASN A 199 10.54 -16.32 -22.65
CA ASN A 199 9.36 -15.74 -21.98
C ASN A 199 9.29 -15.73 -20.45
N LEU A 200 10.40 -15.96 -19.73
CA LEU A 200 10.46 -15.66 -18.31
C LEU A 200 10.81 -14.18 -18.11
N ARG A 201 9.85 -13.37 -17.64
CA ARG A 201 10.12 -12.05 -17.06
C ARG A 201 11.21 -12.22 -16.02
N THR A 202 12.34 -11.56 -16.24
CA THR A 202 13.49 -11.65 -15.34
C THR A 202 13.14 -10.96 -14.02
N THR A 203 13.55 -11.57 -12.92
CA THR A 203 13.48 -11.05 -11.54
C THR A 203 14.30 -9.76 -11.31
N ALA A 204 14.73 -9.10 -12.40
CA ALA A 204 15.24 -7.74 -12.43
C ALA A 204 14.10 -6.70 -12.46
N ASP A 205 12.87 -7.11 -12.83
CA ASP A 205 11.66 -6.27 -12.79
C ASP A 205 11.06 -6.14 -11.38
N THR A 206 11.72 -6.68 -10.38
CA THR A 206 11.34 -6.58 -8.97
C THR A 206 12.44 -5.82 -8.21
N GLY A 207 12.20 -4.65 -7.61
CA GLY A 207 10.92 -4.22 -7.05
C GLY A 207 10.36 -5.21 -6.01
N GLY A 208 11.09 -6.28 -5.70
CA GLY A 208 10.69 -7.38 -4.84
C GLY A 208 11.92 -7.79 -4.05
N GLU A 209 11.88 -7.87 -2.73
CA GLU A 209 10.76 -8.11 -1.84
C GLU A 209 10.63 -6.96 -0.83
N ASN A 210 10.12 -5.79 -1.24
CA ASN A 210 9.78 -4.73 -0.27
C ASN A 210 8.64 -3.82 -0.75
N ILE A 211 7.78 -4.33 -1.63
CA ILE A 211 6.41 -3.81 -1.64
C ILE A 211 5.79 -4.42 -0.38
N ILE A 212 5.76 -3.64 0.70
CA ILE A 212 4.79 -3.90 1.77
C ILE A 212 3.45 -3.74 1.07
N LYS A 213 2.90 -4.86 0.60
CA LYS A 213 1.61 -4.90 -0.08
C LYS A 213 0.60 -4.34 0.91
N GLY A 214 0.09 -3.15 0.62
CA GLY A 214 -1.09 -2.65 1.29
C GLY A 214 -2.27 -3.61 1.05
N LEU A 215 -3.45 -3.28 1.57
CA LEU A 215 -4.68 -4.02 1.27
C LEU A 215 -5.09 -3.82 -0.20
N GLU A 216 -4.35 -4.47 -1.11
CA GLU A 216 -4.51 -4.42 -2.57
C GLU A 216 -4.78 -5.83 -3.09
N PHE A 217 -5.94 -5.99 -3.71
CA PHE A 217 -6.40 -7.26 -4.26
C PHE A 217 -5.62 -7.59 -5.52
N ILE A 218 -5.09 -8.81 -5.57
CA ILE A 218 -4.51 -9.41 -6.77
C ILE A 218 -5.38 -10.58 -7.24
N SER A 219 -5.32 -10.85 -8.55
CA SER A 219 -5.96 -12.03 -9.13
C SER A 219 -5.38 -13.29 -8.50
N LEU A 220 -6.25 -14.25 -8.17
CA LEU A 220 -5.89 -15.53 -7.56
C LEU A 220 -4.92 -16.36 -8.41
N GLU A 221 -4.85 -16.11 -9.72
CA GLU A 221 -3.95 -16.81 -10.67
C GLU A 221 -2.48 -16.42 -10.53
N ASN A 222 -2.21 -15.22 -9.99
CA ASN A 222 -0.88 -14.66 -9.88
C ASN A 222 -0.24 -14.92 -8.50
N VAL A 223 -0.80 -15.88 -7.75
CA VAL A 223 -0.53 -16.06 -6.33
C VAL A 223 0.25 -17.34 -6.11
N GLU A 224 1.55 -17.19 -5.87
CA GLU A 224 2.41 -18.27 -5.37
C GLU A 224 2.56 -18.12 -3.86
N VAL A 225 2.01 -19.06 -3.09
CA VAL A 225 2.06 -19.06 -1.63
C VAL A 225 2.48 -20.44 -1.16
N HIS A 226 3.47 -20.47 -0.29
CA HIS A 226 3.95 -21.69 0.34
C HIS A 226 3.58 -21.70 1.83
N GLY A 227 3.31 -22.88 2.38
CA GLY A 227 3.11 -23.07 3.82
C GLY A 227 1.64 -23.02 4.25
N GLN A 228 1.34 -22.48 5.43
CA GLN A 228 0.01 -22.63 6.06
C GLN A 228 -1.13 -21.92 5.31
N LEU A 229 -0.81 -20.94 4.48
CA LEU A 229 -1.78 -20.21 3.66
C LEU A 229 -2.07 -20.89 2.32
N GLU A 230 -1.32 -21.92 1.93
CA GLU A 230 -1.53 -22.68 0.69
C GLU A 230 -2.91 -23.37 0.67
N GLU A 231 -3.27 -24.06 1.77
CA GLU A 231 -4.60 -24.67 1.94
C GLU A 231 -5.73 -23.62 1.83
N PHE A 232 -5.47 -22.38 2.26
CA PHE A 232 -6.45 -21.30 2.14
C PHE A 232 -6.62 -20.85 0.68
N VAL A 233 -5.52 -20.69 -0.06
CA VAL A 233 -5.56 -20.36 -1.50
C VAL A 233 -6.30 -21.46 -2.28
N GLU A 234 -6.06 -22.73 -1.95
CA GLU A 234 -6.78 -23.84 -2.56
C GLU A 234 -8.31 -23.78 -2.31
N ILE A 235 -8.74 -23.41 -1.10
CA ILE A 235 -10.17 -23.19 -0.80
C ILE A 235 -10.73 -22.09 -1.69
N LEU A 236 -10.02 -20.97 -1.86
CA LEU A 236 -10.45 -19.87 -2.73
C LEU A 236 -10.54 -20.31 -4.21
N MET A 237 -9.60 -21.14 -4.67
CA MET A 237 -9.61 -21.70 -6.02
C MET A 237 -10.81 -22.63 -6.25
N LEU A 238 -11.19 -23.42 -5.25
CA LEU A 238 -12.39 -24.26 -5.30
C LEU A 238 -13.67 -23.42 -5.30
N LEU A 239 -13.74 -22.39 -4.46
CA LEU A 239 -14.87 -21.46 -4.43
C LEU A 239 -15.05 -20.75 -5.78
N ARG A 240 -13.97 -20.30 -6.41
CA ARG A 240 -14.02 -19.67 -7.73
C ARG A 240 -14.67 -20.54 -8.80
N LYS A 241 -14.56 -21.88 -8.69
CA LYS A 241 -15.17 -22.83 -9.62
C LYS A 241 -16.69 -23.02 -9.39
N ARG A 242 -17.27 -22.43 -8.35
CA ARG A 242 -18.71 -22.52 -8.06
C ARG A 242 -19.51 -21.60 -8.95
N TYR A 243 -20.61 -22.12 -9.48
CA TYR A 243 -21.45 -21.42 -10.46
C TYR A 243 -21.96 -20.04 -10.00
N TYR A 244 -22.24 -19.87 -8.70
CA TYR A 244 -22.81 -18.62 -8.17
C TYR A 244 -21.76 -17.57 -7.79
N ILE A 245 -20.47 -17.86 -7.97
CA ILE A 245 -19.36 -16.95 -7.67
C ILE A 245 -18.88 -16.31 -8.97
N LYS A 246 -18.89 -14.98 -9.02
CA LYS A 246 -18.48 -14.18 -10.17
C LYS A 246 -16.96 -14.00 -10.22
N SER A 247 -16.36 -13.63 -9.10
CA SER A 247 -14.91 -13.45 -9.00
C SER A 247 -14.42 -13.75 -7.58
N VAL A 248 -13.15 -14.13 -7.51
CA VAL A 248 -12.42 -14.28 -6.24
C VAL A 248 -11.09 -13.56 -6.40
N ASP A 249 -10.88 -12.56 -5.56
CA ASP A 249 -9.64 -11.80 -5.49
C ASP A 249 -8.98 -12.03 -4.12
N ILE A 250 -7.66 -11.88 -4.02
CA ILE A 250 -6.94 -12.14 -2.78
C ILE A 250 -5.98 -11.01 -2.42
N ILE A 251 -5.89 -10.69 -1.13
CA ILE A 251 -4.81 -9.89 -0.55
C ILE A 251 -3.91 -10.84 0.23
N ILE A 252 -2.60 -10.68 0.09
CA ILE A 252 -1.62 -11.32 0.95
C ILE A 252 -0.71 -10.24 1.50
N GLY A 253 -0.59 -10.20 2.83
CA GLY A 253 0.22 -9.20 3.51
C GLY A 253 0.83 -9.74 4.79
N GLU A 254 1.54 -8.85 5.48
CA GLU A 254 2.22 -9.13 6.74
C GLU A 254 1.55 -8.36 7.88
N LEU A 255 1.38 -9.00 9.04
CA LEU A 255 0.85 -8.32 10.22
C LEU A 255 1.82 -7.24 10.69
N GLN A 256 1.27 -6.06 10.95
CA GLN A 256 2.02 -4.93 11.48
C GLN A 256 2.15 -5.03 13.00
N GLU A 257 3.23 -4.45 13.54
CA GLU A 257 3.42 -4.38 14.98
C GLU A 257 2.44 -3.37 15.61
N SER A 258 1.86 -3.73 16.75
CA SER A 258 1.07 -2.76 17.53
C SER A 258 1.99 -1.78 18.26
N ARG A 259 1.46 -0.61 18.61
CA ARG A 259 2.14 0.44 19.40
C ARG A 259 2.76 -0.07 20.72
N ASN A 260 2.33 -1.23 21.22
CA ASN A 260 2.82 -1.84 22.46
C ASN A 260 3.87 -2.94 22.26
N GLY A 261 4.43 -3.10 21.04
CA GLY A 261 5.48 -4.10 20.76
C GLY A 261 5.02 -5.56 20.93
N LYS A 262 3.71 -5.82 20.78
CA LYS A 262 3.14 -7.17 20.98
C LYS A 262 3.66 -8.16 19.94
N ARG A 263 4.02 -9.36 20.42
CA ARG A 263 4.77 -10.38 19.67
C ARG A 263 3.97 -11.14 18.60
N PHE A 264 2.64 -11.03 18.54
CA PHE A 264 1.86 -11.88 17.62
C PHE A 264 2.04 -11.53 16.14
N SER A 265 2.48 -10.31 15.83
CA SER A 265 2.84 -9.92 14.46
C SER A 265 4.04 -10.68 13.89
N ARG A 266 4.79 -11.42 14.72
CA ARG A 266 5.93 -12.24 14.32
C ARG A 266 5.68 -13.73 14.55
N LEU A 267 6.42 -14.55 13.81
CA LEU A 267 6.49 -16.00 13.99
C LEU A 267 7.35 -16.36 15.22
N SER A 268 7.38 -17.64 15.55
CA SER A 268 8.09 -18.19 16.72
C SER A 268 9.61 -17.93 16.69
N ASP A 269 10.18 -17.69 15.51
CA ASP A 269 11.58 -17.28 15.33
C ASP A 269 11.86 -15.83 15.79
N GLY A 270 10.82 -15.04 16.06
CA GLY A 270 10.92 -13.63 16.47
C GLY A 270 11.45 -12.69 15.38
N ILE A 271 11.71 -13.19 14.17
CA ILE A 271 12.29 -12.43 13.06
C ILE A 271 11.25 -12.31 11.95
N SER A 272 10.69 -13.43 11.50
CA SER A 272 9.75 -13.48 10.39
C SER A 272 8.41 -12.86 10.78
N LYS A 273 7.88 -11.97 9.93
CA LYS A 273 6.55 -11.42 10.13
C LYS A 273 5.49 -12.46 9.78
N ARG A 274 4.44 -12.51 10.59
CA ARG A 274 3.31 -13.41 10.40
C ARG A 274 2.46 -12.91 9.23
N LYS A 275 2.20 -13.78 8.26
CA LYS A 275 1.40 -13.44 7.08
C LYS A 275 -0.08 -13.61 7.34
N TYR A 276 -0.88 -12.84 6.60
CA TYR A 276 -2.32 -12.99 6.51
C TYR A 276 -2.75 -13.04 5.04
N ALA A 277 -3.90 -13.66 4.79
CA ALA A 277 -4.54 -13.68 3.50
C ALA A 277 -6.03 -13.31 3.63
N ILE A 278 -6.52 -12.49 2.71
CA ILE A 278 -7.93 -12.08 2.64
C ILE A 278 -8.47 -12.41 1.25
N GLY A 279 -9.39 -13.36 1.16
CA GLY A 279 -10.10 -13.66 -0.07
C GLY A 279 -11.39 -12.85 -0.15
N LYS A 280 -11.51 -11.95 -1.12
CA LYS A 280 -12.76 -11.29 -1.47
C LYS A 280 -13.51 -12.13 -2.49
N ILE A 281 -14.75 -12.47 -2.17
CA ILE A 281 -15.62 -13.27 -3.02
C ILE A 281 -16.78 -12.38 -3.44
N THR A 282 -16.92 -12.21 -4.76
CA THR A 282 -18.01 -11.45 -5.36
C THR A 282 -18.99 -12.45 -5.96
N MET A 283 -20.23 -12.44 -5.50
CA MET A 283 -21.30 -13.29 -6.01
C MET A 283 -21.85 -12.73 -7.34
N ILE A 284 -22.57 -13.56 -8.11
CA ILE A 284 -23.20 -13.10 -9.37
C ILE A 284 -24.22 -11.98 -9.14
N ASP A 285 -24.92 -12.00 -8.01
CA ASP A 285 -25.89 -10.97 -7.62
C ASP A 285 -25.24 -9.67 -7.08
N GLY A 286 -23.91 -9.59 -7.09
CA GLY A 286 -23.16 -8.43 -6.64
C GLY A 286 -22.87 -8.38 -5.14
N ARG A 287 -23.37 -9.34 -4.35
CA ARG A 287 -23.02 -9.42 -2.92
C ARG A 287 -21.54 -9.73 -2.74
N GLU A 288 -20.93 -9.09 -1.76
CA GLU A 288 -19.52 -9.27 -1.42
C GLU A 288 -19.37 -9.90 -0.04
N CYS A 289 -18.46 -10.86 0.04
CA CYS A 289 -18.05 -11.46 1.30
C CYS A 289 -16.53 -11.62 1.32
N SER A 290 -15.96 -11.75 2.51
CA SER A 290 -14.52 -11.88 2.67
C SER A 290 -14.18 -12.98 3.64
N LEU A 291 -13.18 -13.78 3.26
CA LEU A 291 -12.55 -14.77 4.13
C LEU A 291 -11.20 -14.25 4.58
N ILE A 292 -10.90 -14.35 5.87
CA ILE A 292 -9.64 -13.90 6.46
C ILE A 292 -8.97 -15.09 7.15
N GLU A 293 -7.72 -15.34 6.74
CA GLU A 293 -6.84 -16.37 7.28
C GLU A 293 -5.51 -15.75 7.71
N VAL A 294 -4.88 -16.33 8.74
CA VAL A 294 -3.59 -15.87 9.26
C VAL A 294 -2.72 -17.09 9.54
N GLU A 295 -1.40 -16.99 9.32
CA GLU A 295 -0.48 -18.05 9.74
C GLU A 295 -0.59 -18.32 11.24
N ARG A 296 -0.83 -19.57 11.63
CA ARG A 296 -1.22 -19.95 12.99
C ARG A 296 -0.06 -20.51 13.82
N GLU A 297 0.95 -21.11 13.19
CA GLU A 297 2.05 -21.83 13.88
C GLU A 297 1.55 -22.82 14.95
N GLY A 298 0.56 -23.64 14.59
CA GLY A 298 0.00 -24.63 15.51
C GLY A 298 -0.99 -24.05 16.55
N ARG A 299 -1.29 -22.75 16.52
CA ARG A 299 -2.33 -22.16 17.38
C ARG A 299 -3.74 -22.48 16.87
N ALA A 300 -4.67 -22.61 17.81
CA ALA A 300 -6.10 -22.81 17.53
C ALA A 300 -6.82 -21.49 17.20
N LEU A 301 -6.39 -20.80 16.14
CA LEU A 301 -7.09 -19.63 15.59
C LEU A 301 -8.07 -20.08 14.50
N SER A 302 -9.28 -19.54 14.50
CA SER A 302 -10.29 -19.81 13.46
C SER A 302 -10.14 -18.86 12.27
N MET A 303 -10.46 -19.31 11.07
CA MET A 303 -10.73 -18.44 9.94
C MET A 303 -11.96 -17.57 10.20
N LEU A 304 -11.99 -16.34 9.68
CA LEU A 304 -13.18 -15.49 9.70
C LEU A 304 -13.84 -15.45 8.32
N LEU A 305 -15.15 -15.59 8.27
CA LEU A 305 -15.98 -15.22 7.15
C LEU A 305 -16.78 -13.99 7.56
N ILE A 306 -16.63 -12.89 6.83
CA ILE A 306 -17.40 -11.67 7.02
C ILE A 306 -18.23 -11.37 5.78
N LYS A 307 -19.48 -10.97 5.98
CA LYS A 307 -20.38 -10.59 4.90
C LYS A 307 -21.32 -9.47 5.32
N SER A 308 -21.75 -8.68 4.35
CA SER A 308 -22.66 -7.56 4.56
C SER A 308 -23.70 -7.55 3.47
N ASN A 309 -24.91 -7.13 3.81
CA ASN A 309 -25.94 -6.82 2.82
C ASN A 309 -25.91 -5.34 2.41
N ASP A 310 -25.21 -4.50 3.18
CA ASP A 310 -25.05 -3.06 2.96
C ASP A 310 -23.67 -2.73 2.39
N PHE A 311 -23.53 -1.51 1.84
CA PHE A 311 -22.25 -1.00 1.35
C PHE A 311 -21.25 -0.84 2.50
N VAL A 312 -20.12 -1.55 2.41
CA VAL A 312 -19.12 -1.62 3.47
C VAL A 312 -17.74 -1.22 2.97
N HIS A 313 -17.07 -0.38 3.78
CA HIS A 313 -15.68 -0.03 3.57
C HIS A 313 -14.74 -1.13 4.06
N TRP A 314 -14.64 -2.19 3.29
CA TRP A 314 -13.95 -3.43 3.64
C TRP A 314 -12.52 -3.27 4.14
N LYS A 315 -11.71 -2.38 3.54
CA LYS A 315 -10.33 -2.12 3.97
C LYS A 315 -10.23 -1.70 5.45
N LYS A 316 -11.18 -0.88 5.92
CA LYS A 316 -11.25 -0.44 7.31
C LYS A 316 -11.58 -1.62 8.23
N ILE A 317 -12.55 -2.44 7.83
CA ILE A 317 -12.96 -3.64 8.57
C ILE A 317 -11.80 -4.61 8.71
N TYR A 318 -11.06 -4.87 7.63
CA TYR A 318 -9.86 -5.72 7.67
C TYR A 318 -8.81 -5.16 8.63
N SER A 319 -8.55 -3.85 8.57
CA SER A 319 -7.56 -3.19 9.44
C SER A 319 -7.94 -3.32 10.92
N ILE A 320 -9.22 -3.12 11.26
CA ILE A 320 -9.73 -3.27 12.63
C ILE A 320 -9.54 -4.72 13.11
N LEU A 321 -9.91 -5.71 12.30
CA LEU A 321 -9.82 -7.13 12.66
C LEU A 321 -8.36 -7.58 12.84
N LEU A 322 -7.47 -7.21 11.91
CA LEU A 322 -6.06 -7.58 11.96
C LEU A 322 -5.33 -6.89 13.12
N LEU A 323 -5.61 -5.60 13.35
CA LEU A 323 -5.05 -4.88 14.50
C LEU A 323 -5.58 -5.44 15.83
N GLY A 324 -6.88 -5.74 15.89
CA GLY A 324 -7.51 -6.40 17.03
C GLY A 324 -6.86 -7.76 17.33
N LEU A 325 -6.56 -8.55 16.30
CA LEU A 325 -5.87 -9.83 16.43
C LEU A 325 -4.48 -9.68 17.05
N VAL A 326 -3.68 -8.70 16.60
CA VAL A 326 -2.35 -8.41 17.15
C VAL A 326 -2.46 -7.91 18.59
N ASN A 327 -3.43 -7.03 18.86
CA ASN A 327 -3.67 -6.47 20.19
C ASN A 327 -4.14 -7.52 21.20
N GLU A 328 -4.89 -8.53 20.77
CA GLU A 328 -5.34 -9.64 21.61
C GLU A 328 -4.39 -10.85 21.55
N SER A 329 -3.14 -10.63 21.13
CA SER A 329 -2.06 -11.64 21.13
C SER A 329 -2.40 -12.93 20.37
N GLY A 330 -3.13 -12.80 19.25
CA GLY A 330 -3.49 -13.92 18.39
C GLY A 330 -4.87 -14.51 18.68
N LYS A 331 -5.76 -13.74 19.32
CA LYS A 331 -7.18 -14.05 19.47
C LYS A 331 -8.00 -13.00 18.70
N TRP A 332 -9.07 -13.41 18.01
CA TRP A 332 -10.00 -12.42 17.44
C TRP A 332 -10.69 -11.62 18.54
N SER A 333 -10.53 -10.29 18.50
CA SER A 333 -11.11 -9.38 19.50
C SER A 333 -12.64 -9.40 19.42
N ASN A 334 -13.30 -9.87 20.48
CA ASN A 334 -14.75 -9.85 20.58
C ASN A 334 -15.27 -8.41 20.57
N GLY A 335 -14.59 -7.49 21.27
CA GLY A 335 -15.00 -6.09 21.31
C GLY A 335 -14.95 -5.41 19.94
N GLU A 336 -13.94 -5.71 19.11
CA GLU A 336 -13.89 -5.20 17.74
C GLU A 336 -14.92 -5.87 16.82
N ILE A 337 -15.16 -7.17 17.01
CA ILE A 337 -16.21 -7.89 16.28
C ILE A 337 -17.60 -7.33 16.60
N ASP A 338 -17.93 -7.12 17.88
CA ASP A 338 -19.21 -6.56 18.31
C ASP A 338 -19.43 -5.16 17.72
N LYS A 339 -18.38 -4.35 17.58
CA LYS A 339 -18.45 -3.03 16.92
C LYS A 339 -18.70 -3.13 15.41
N ILE A 340 -18.14 -4.14 14.77
CA ILE A 340 -18.32 -4.42 13.34
C ILE A 340 -19.73 -4.96 13.09
N GLU A 341 -20.24 -5.85 13.95
CA GLU A 341 -21.59 -6.41 13.85
C GLU A 341 -22.67 -5.35 14.03
N LYS A 342 -22.44 -4.36 14.91
CA LYS A 342 -23.31 -3.17 15.03
C LYS A 342 -23.40 -2.31 13.77
N GLN A 343 -22.49 -2.49 12.81
CA GLN A 343 -22.51 -1.82 11.50
C GLN A 343 -23.21 -2.66 10.42
N GLY A 344 -23.91 -3.74 10.80
CA GLY A 344 -24.65 -4.60 9.86
C GLY A 344 -23.81 -5.70 9.21
N ILE A 345 -22.55 -5.89 9.65
CA ILE A 345 -21.64 -6.90 9.10
C ILE A 345 -21.76 -8.18 9.91
N LEU A 346 -22.09 -9.29 9.25
CA LEU A 346 -22.14 -10.60 9.90
C LEU A 346 -20.75 -11.23 9.96
N VAL A 347 -20.33 -11.69 11.14
CA VAL A 347 -19.02 -12.31 11.36
C VAL A 347 -19.17 -13.77 11.78
N PHE A 348 -18.63 -14.69 10.99
CA PHE A 348 -18.67 -16.13 11.26
C PHE A 348 -17.26 -16.68 11.50
N ARG A 349 -17.05 -17.34 12.65
CA ARG A 349 -15.81 -18.05 12.95
C ARG A 349 -15.86 -19.48 12.39
N LYS A 350 -14.96 -19.82 11.49
CA LYS A 350 -14.82 -21.16 10.91
C LYS A 350 -13.61 -21.88 11.54
N LYS A 351 -13.89 -22.88 12.38
CA LYS A 351 -12.84 -23.69 13.02
C LYS A 351 -12.16 -24.61 12.01
N HIS A 352 -10.84 -24.77 12.13
CA HIS A 352 -10.06 -25.77 11.42
C HIS A 352 -10.23 -27.13 12.09
N ILE A 353 -11.37 -27.78 11.87
CA ILE A 353 -11.58 -29.16 12.28
C ILE A 353 -10.99 -30.03 11.16
N SER A 354 -10.17 -31.04 11.50
CA SER A 354 -9.56 -31.98 10.56
C SER A 354 -10.64 -32.64 9.69
N LYS A 355 -10.86 -32.05 8.50
CA LYS A 355 -11.82 -32.44 7.48
C LYS A 355 -11.20 -32.07 6.14
N SER A 356 -11.50 -32.84 5.10
CA SER A 356 -10.97 -32.56 3.77
C SER A 356 -11.31 -31.15 3.31
N ILE A 357 -10.46 -30.59 2.46
CA ILE A 357 -10.60 -29.23 1.93
C ILE A 357 -11.96 -29.01 1.25
N PHE A 358 -12.49 -30.02 0.55
CA PHE A 358 -13.81 -29.99 -0.09
C PHE A 358 -14.96 -29.83 0.92
N VAL A 359 -14.87 -30.46 2.09
CA VAL A 359 -15.89 -30.33 3.14
C VAL A 359 -15.82 -28.94 3.78
N ARG A 360 -14.62 -28.38 3.93
CA ARG A 360 -14.42 -27.02 4.43
C ARG A 360 -14.96 -25.99 3.44
N GLU A 361 -14.61 -26.12 2.17
CA GLU A 361 -15.09 -25.27 1.10
C GLU A 361 -16.63 -25.31 1.00
N GLY A 362 -17.24 -26.50 0.97
CA GLY A 362 -18.70 -26.62 0.90
C GLY A 362 -19.42 -25.95 2.08
N LYS A 363 -18.84 -26.00 3.28
CA LYS A 363 -19.36 -25.28 4.44
C LYS A 363 -19.20 -23.77 4.34
N ILE A 364 -18.09 -23.30 3.77
CA ILE A 364 -17.89 -21.87 3.52
C ILE A 364 -18.93 -21.41 2.50
N TYR A 365 -19.04 -22.11 1.37
CA TYR A 365 -19.98 -21.84 0.30
C TYR A 365 -21.44 -21.75 0.78
N TYR A 366 -21.89 -22.67 1.65
CA TYR A 366 -23.24 -22.63 2.23
C TYR A 366 -23.50 -21.37 3.09
N ASN A 367 -22.46 -20.71 3.59
CA ASN A 367 -22.58 -19.52 4.43
C ASN A 367 -22.29 -18.20 3.69
N LEU A 368 -21.92 -18.24 2.40
CA LEU A 368 -21.86 -17.05 1.55
C LEU A 368 -23.31 -16.60 1.30
#